data_AF-A0A6C2C9R9-F1
#
_entry.id   AF-A0A6C2C9R9-F1
#
_cell.length_a   1.000
_cell.length_b   1.000
_cell.length_c   1.000
_cell.angle_alpha   90.00
_cell.angle_beta   90.00
_cell.angle_gamma   90.00
#
_symmetry.space_group_name_H-M   'P 1'
#
loop_
_entity.id
_entity.type
_entity.pdbx_description
1 polymer ?
#
loop_
_entity_poly.entity_id
_entity_poly.type
_entity_poly.pdbx_seq_one_letter_code
_entity_poly.pdbx_strand_id
1 'polypeptide(L)'
;MIHKRDEFNSRLVRILPKESKLVKSDLIAAIEATAPVTYEQVVARAIQQLENYADEERTNVVGFTKLLDQLSQSVDKAIELRQAAIVRATKTIKAIQGTVFESERPLIKAINELQKTIIDAQRNDARALTADIDFWRNRVERLHRAAFEHRAHKLRVRAMNN
;
A
#
# COMPACT_ATOMS: atom_id res chain seq x y z
N MET A 1 -60.61 14.34 9.41
CA MET A 1 -59.93 14.42 8.09
C MET A 1 -58.47 14.09 8.32
N ILE A 2 -58.07 12.90 7.88
CA ILE A 2 -56.76 12.30 8.13
C ILE A 2 -55.73 12.91 7.18
N HIS A 3 -54.57 13.20 7.77
CA HIS A 3 -53.22 13.36 7.23
C HIS A 3 -53.05 13.71 5.75
N LYS A 4 -52.68 14.97 5.47
CA LYS A 4 -52.02 15.35 4.20
C LYS A 4 -50.74 16.18 4.37
N ARG A 5 -50.31 16.50 5.60
CA ARG A 5 -49.08 17.29 5.84
C ARG A 5 -47.86 16.46 6.23
N ASP A 6 -48.03 15.19 6.65
CA ASP A 6 -46.90 14.35 7.09
C ASP A 6 -46.31 13.41 6.01
N GLU A 7 -46.97 13.28 4.85
CA GLU A 7 -46.43 12.46 3.74
C GLU A 7 -45.43 13.20 2.84
N PHE A 8 -45.38 14.53 2.90
CA PHE A 8 -44.43 15.32 2.10
C PHE A 8 -43.06 15.43 2.78
N ASN A 9 -43.02 15.40 4.11
CA ASN A 9 -41.78 15.46 4.89
C ASN A 9 -41.06 14.11 5.05
N SER A 10 -41.69 13.02 4.60
CA SER A 10 -41.13 11.66 4.71
C SER A 10 -40.58 11.10 3.39
N ARG A 11 -40.65 11.85 2.28
CA ARG A 11 -40.40 11.29 0.93
C ARG A 11 -39.20 11.78 0.12
N LEU A 12 -38.42 12.79 0.52
CA LEU A 12 -37.38 13.34 -0.36
C LEU A 12 -36.08 13.81 0.34
N VAL A 13 -35.50 13.00 1.23
CA VAL A 13 -34.03 13.00 1.37
C VAL A 13 -33.47 12.07 0.30
N ARG A 14 -33.78 12.39 -0.96
CA ARG A 14 -33.22 11.73 -2.13
C ARG A 14 -32.27 12.75 -2.72
N ILE A 15 -30.99 12.41 -2.77
CA ILE A 15 -29.97 13.23 -3.42
C ILE A 15 -30.52 13.80 -4.73
N LEU A 16 -30.52 15.12 -4.88
CA LEU A 16 -30.95 15.74 -6.14
C LEU A 16 -30.06 15.20 -7.26
N PRO A 17 -30.54 15.01 -8.50
CA PRO A 17 -29.71 14.47 -9.60
C PRO A 17 -28.36 15.20 -9.81
N LYS A 18 -28.28 16.48 -9.42
CA LYS A 18 -27.02 17.26 -9.40
C LYS A 18 -26.06 16.80 -8.30
N GLU A 19 -26.55 16.54 -7.10
CA GLU A 19 -25.77 16.06 -5.97
C GLU A 19 -25.28 14.61 -6.22
N SER A 20 -26.04 13.78 -6.96
CA SER A 20 -25.61 12.42 -7.32
C SER A 20 -24.47 12.43 -8.34
N LYS A 21 -24.49 13.39 -9.28
CA LYS A 21 -23.38 13.60 -10.22
C LYS A 21 -22.10 14.06 -9.50
N LEU A 22 -22.22 14.93 -8.51
CA LEU A 22 -21.10 15.41 -7.70
C LEU A 22 -20.46 14.28 -6.89
N VAL A 23 -21.27 13.44 -6.23
CA VAL A 23 -20.78 12.25 -5.51
C VAL A 23 -19.97 11.32 -6.43
N LYS A 24 -20.44 11.11 -7.67
CA LYS A 24 -19.72 10.27 -8.64
C LYS A 24 -18.43 10.90 -9.14
N SER A 25 -18.39 12.21 -9.38
CA SER A 25 -17.14 12.89 -9.77
C SER A 25 -16.13 12.88 -8.63
N ASP A 26 -16.58 13.11 -7.40
CA ASP A 26 -15.74 13.13 -6.22
C ASP A 26 -15.19 11.74 -5.90
N LEU A 27 -16.00 10.69 -6.11
CA LEU A 27 -15.55 9.29 -6.00
C LEU A 27 -14.39 8.99 -6.95
N ILE A 28 -14.52 9.37 -8.23
CA ILE A 28 -13.46 9.15 -9.23
C ILE A 28 -12.18 9.87 -8.82
N ALA A 29 -12.28 11.15 -8.44
CA ALA A 29 -11.14 11.93 -8.00
C ALA A 29 -10.48 11.34 -6.74
N ALA A 30 -11.29 10.84 -5.80
CA ALA A 30 -10.80 10.21 -4.59
C ALA A 30 -10.05 8.90 -4.88
N ILE A 31 -10.56 8.07 -5.80
CA ILE A 31 -9.89 6.83 -6.22
C ILE A 31 -8.56 7.16 -6.92
N GLU A 32 -8.53 8.14 -7.82
CA GLU A 32 -7.30 8.57 -8.50
C GLU A 32 -6.25 9.10 -7.51
N ALA A 33 -6.68 9.81 -6.47
CA ALA A 33 -5.81 10.34 -5.41
C ALA A 33 -5.22 9.26 -4.48
N THR A 34 -5.67 8.01 -4.56
CA THR A 34 -5.11 6.92 -3.74
C THR A 34 -3.76 6.42 -4.22
N ALA A 35 -3.34 6.78 -5.43
CA ALA A 35 -2.02 6.43 -5.92
C ALA A 35 -0.92 7.10 -5.06
N PRO A 36 0.20 6.40 -4.77
CA PRO A 36 0.57 5.09 -5.29
C PRO A 36 0.06 3.90 -4.46
N VAL A 37 -0.72 4.11 -3.41
CA VAL A 37 -1.10 3.10 -2.40
C VAL A 37 -2.48 2.46 -2.63
N THR A 38 -3.05 2.60 -3.84
CA THR A 38 -4.40 2.15 -4.19
C THR A 38 -4.67 0.70 -3.78
N TYR A 39 -3.70 -0.18 -4.01
CA TYR A 39 -3.84 -1.62 -3.78
C TYR A 39 -3.47 -2.07 -2.36
N GLU A 40 -3.07 -1.16 -1.47
CA GLU A 40 -2.87 -1.50 -0.07
C GLU A 40 -4.19 -1.92 0.56
N GLN A 41 -4.19 -3.01 1.33
CA GLN A 41 -5.42 -3.64 1.82
C GLN A 41 -6.36 -2.67 2.55
N VAL A 42 -5.80 -1.74 3.33
CA VAL A 42 -6.59 -0.73 4.06
C VAL A 42 -7.22 0.30 3.13
N VAL A 43 -6.50 0.70 2.08
CA VAL A 43 -6.96 1.68 1.07
C VAL A 43 -7.99 1.04 0.15
N ALA A 44 -7.72 -0.17 -0.37
CA ALA A 44 -8.66 -0.91 -1.21
C ALA A 44 -9.99 -1.18 -0.49
N ARG A 45 -9.96 -1.49 0.82
CA ARG A 45 -11.18 -1.63 1.63
C ARG A 45 -11.94 -0.31 1.78
N ALA A 46 -11.24 0.80 1.98
CA ALA A 46 -11.86 2.12 2.09
C ALA A 46 -12.48 2.56 0.75
N ILE A 47 -11.82 2.29 -0.38
CA ILE A 47 -12.37 2.49 -1.72
C ILE A 47 -13.67 1.68 -1.87
N GLN A 48 -13.65 0.38 -1.56
CA GLN A 48 -14.84 -0.46 -1.69
C GLN A 48 -16.00 0.03 -0.82
N GLN A 49 -15.72 0.52 0.39
CA GLN A 49 -16.75 1.11 1.26
C GLN A 49 -17.33 2.39 0.67
N LEU A 50 -16.49 3.24 0.08
CA LEU A 50 -16.90 4.48 -0.57
C LEU A 50 -17.74 4.21 -1.82
N GLU A 51 -17.34 3.24 -2.66
CA GLU A 51 -18.09 2.80 -3.84
C GLU A 51 -19.45 2.23 -3.44
N ASN A 52 -19.48 1.30 -2.47
CA ASN A 52 -20.73 0.72 -1.97
C ASN A 52 -21.67 1.80 -1.45
N TYR A 53 -21.15 2.74 -0.67
CA TYR A 53 -21.95 3.85 -0.16
C TYR A 53 -22.49 4.69 -1.30
N ALA A 54 -21.67 5.05 -2.30
CA ALA A 54 -22.09 5.85 -3.45
C ALA A 54 -23.21 5.20 -4.31
N ASP A 55 -23.29 3.87 -4.30
CA ASP A 55 -24.32 3.10 -5.00
C ASP A 55 -25.64 2.95 -4.20
N GLU A 56 -25.67 3.34 -2.92
CA GLU A 56 -26.88 3.27 -2.10
C GLU A 56 -27.97 4.27 -2.57
N GLU A 57 -29.23 3.83 -2.57
CA GLU A 57 -30.39 4.66 -2.96
C GLU A 57 -30.61 5.89 -2.05
N ARG A 58 -30.02 5.87 -0.84
CA ARG A 58 -30.12 6.92 0.19
C ARG A 58 -28.75 7.45 0.61
N THR A 59 -27.84 7.57 -0.34
CA THR A 59 -26.62 8.37 -0.16
C THR A 59 -26.95 9.75 0.40
N ASN A 60 -26.02 10.34 1.16
CA ASN A 60 -26.06 11.76 1.48
C ASN A 60 -24.65 12.32 1.53
N VAL A 61 -24.52 13.62 1.27
CA VAL A 61 -23.23 14.32 1.16
C VAL A 61 -22.42 14.20 2.45
N VAL A 62 -23.05 14.31 3.63
CA VAL A 62 -22.34 14.29 4.93
C VAL A 62 -21.68 12.94 5.20
N GLY A 63 -22.37 11.83 4.94
CA GLY A 63 -21.81 10.50 5.09
C GLY A 63 -20.74 10.20 4.03
N PHE A 64 -20.92 10.71 2.81
CA PHE A 64 -19.94 10.58 1.74
C PHE A 64 -18.65 11.34 2.07
N THR A 65 -18.73 12.59 2.52
CA THR A 65 -17.55 13.37 2.92
C THR A 65 -16.81 12.73 4.08
N LYS A 66 -17.53 12.15 5.05
CA LYS A 66 -16.90 11.39 6.13
C LYS A 66 -16.10 10.18 5.62
N LEU A 67 -16.63 9.44 4.65
CA LEU A 67 -15.92 8.31 4.04
C LEU A 67 -14.71 8.77 3.22
N LEU A 68 -14.80 9.92 2.53
CA LEU A 68 -13.66 10.56 1.87
C LEU A 68 -12.55 10.91 2.87
N ASP A 69 -12.89 11.50 4.01
CA ASP A 69 -11.91 11.81 5.06
C ASP A 69 -11.23 10.54 5.59
N GLN A 70 -11.99 9.47 5.79
CA GLN A 70 -11.46 8.17 6.21
C GLN A 70 -10.55 7.53 5.15
N LEU A 71 -10.89 7.65 3.87
CA LEU A 71 -10.04 7.22 2.77
C LEU A 71 -8.73 8.01 2.76
N SER A 72 -8.80 9.35 2.85
CA SER A 72 -7.64 10.24 2.90
C SER A 72 -6.67 9.87 4.03
N GLN A 73 -7.19 9.70 5.25
CA GLN A 73 -6.38 9.25 6.39
C GLN A 73 -5.73 7.87 6.17
N SER A 74 -6.45 6.96 5.51
CA SER A 74 -5.94 5.63 5.19
C SER A 74 -4.82 5.69 4.14
N VAL A 75 -4.96 6.57 3.15
CA VAL A 75 -3.95 6.85 2.12
C VAL A 75 -2.70 7.45 2.75
N ASP A 76 -2.84 8.50 3.57
CA ASP A 76 -1.69 9.15 4.24
C ASP A 76 -0.88 8.16 5.07
N LYS A 77 -1.57 7.36 5.89
CA LYS A 77 -0.92 6.32 6.70
C LYS A 77 -0.25 5.25 5.84
N ALA A 78 -0.88 4.82 4.75
CA ALA A 78 -0.31 3.83 3.85
C ALA A 78 0.94 4.39 3.12
N ILE A 79 0.93 5.66 2.74
CA ILE A 79 2.08 6.36 2.14
C ILE A 79 3.24 6.41 3.15
N GLU A 80 2.97 6.79 4.41
CA GLU A 80 3.99 6.83 5.46
C GLU A 80 4.64 5.45 5.67
N LEU A 81 3.82 4.41 5.81
CA LEU A 81 4.30 3.03 5.99
C LEU A 81 5.14 2.57 4.80
N ARG A 82 4.69 2.87 3.57
CA ARG A 82 5.44 2.52 2.36
C ARG A 82 6.76 3.26 2.29
N GLN A 83 6.78 4.56 2.55
CA GLN A 83 8.00 5.35 2.53
C GLN A 83 8.99 4.82 3.58
N ALA A 84 8.53 4.47 4.77
CA ALA A 84 9.36 3.85 5.79
C ALA A 84 9.93 2.49 5.34
N ALA A 85 9.12 1.66 4.67
CA ALA A 85 9.59 0.38 4.11
C ALA A 85 10.66 0.59 3.02
N ILE A 86 10.46 1.54 2.10
CA ILE A 86 11.43 1.91 1.07
C ILE A 86 12.74 2.38 1.70
N VAL A 87 12.69 3.27 2.69
CA VAL A 87 13.89 3.77 3.40
C VAL A 87 14.66 2.62 4.05
N ARG A 88 13.96 1.70 4.75
CA ARG A 88 14.60 0.51 5.34
C ARG A 88 15.23 -0.37 4.26
N ALA A 89 14.52 -0.62 3.16
CA ALA A 89 15.02 -1.43 2.05
C ALA A 89 16.26 -0.82 1.38
N THR A 90 16.24 0.49 1.09
CA THR A 90 17.40 1.20 0.53
C THR A 90 18.59 1.15 1.47
N LYS A 91 18.37 1.30 2.79
CA LYS A 91 19.43 1.15 3.79
C LYS A 91 20.05 -0.25 3.76
N THR A 92 19.22 -1.30 3.69
CA THR A 92 19.68 -2.70 3.58
C THR A 92 20.53 -2.92 2.33
N ILE A 93 20.10 -2.39 1.17
CA ILE A 93 20.87 -2.49 -0.09
C ILE A 93 22.23 -1.79 0.06
N LYS A 94 22.25 -0.55 0.57
CA LYS A 94 23.48 0.22 0.77
C LYS A 94 24.46 -0.46 1.73
N ALA A 95 23.96 -1.15 2.75
CA ALA A 95 24.81 -1.87 3.70
C ALA A 95 25.56 -3.08 3.09
N ILE A 96 25.11 -3.57 1.93
CA ILE A 96 25.73 -4.70 1.23
C ILE A 96 26.68 -4.23 0.13
N GLN A 97 26.43 -3.04 -0.44
CA GLN A 97 27.31 -2.44 -1.44
C GLN A 97 28.72 -2.24 -0.88
N GLY A 98 29.74 -2.68 -1.65
CA GLY A 98 31.14 -2.61 -1.24
C GLY A 98 31.56 -3.69 -0.23
N THR A 99 30.65 -4.58 0.17
CA THR A 99 31.03 -5.75 0.98
C THR A 99 31.55 -6.87 0.09
N VAL A 100 32.31 -7.79 0.69
CA VAL A 100 32.81 -8.99 0.00
C VAL A 100 31.71 -9.94 -0.50
N PHE A 101 30.44 -9.70 -0.13
CA PHE A 101 29.29 -10.51 -0.51
C PHE A 101 28.47 -9.91 -1.65
N GLU A 102 28.79 -8.70 -2.13
CA GLU A 102 28.03 -8.01 -3.17
C GLU A 102 27.90 -8.81 -4.48
N SER A 103 28.84 -9.72 -4.73
CA SER A 103 28.88 -10.59 -5.92
C SER A 103 28.23 -11.97 -5.72
N GLU A 104 27.65 -12.26 -4.54
CA GLU A 104 27.00 -13.54 -4.25
C GLU A 104 25.70 -13.68 -5.05
N ARG A 105 25.62 -14.67 -5.95
CA ARG A 105 24.48 -14.81 -6.90
C ARG A 105 23.10 -14.81 -6.23
N PRO A 106 22.85 -15.54 -5.12
CA PRO A 106 21.55 -15.50 -4.46
C PRO A 106 21.22 -14.11 -3.89
N LEU A 107 22.22 -13.39 -3.40
CA LEU A 107 22.07 -12.07 -2.81
C LEU A 107 21.76 -11.03 -3.89
N ILE A 108 22.48 -11.05 -5.02
CA ILE A 108 22.20 -10.18 -6.18
C ILE A 108 20.77 -10.36 -6.65
N LYS A 109 20.31 -11.61 -6.81
CA LYS A 109 18.93 -11.88 -7.24
C LYS A 109 17.91 -11.26 -6.29
N ALA A 110 18.09 -11.43 -4.98
CA ALA A 110 17.19 -10.86 -3.98
C ALA A 110 17.23 -9.32 -3.94
N ILE A 111 18.41 -8.71 -4.13
CA ILE A 111 18.55 -7.25 -4.23
C ILE A 111 17.83 -6.72 -5.48
N ASN A 112 17.95 -7.39 -6.62
CA ASN A 112 17.27 -7.00 -7.85
C ASN A 112 15.75 -7.08 -7.71
N GLU A 113 15.22 -8.16 -7.12
CA GLU A 113 13.78 -8.28 -6.86
C GLU A 113 13.29 -7.22 -5.86
N LEU A 114 14.09 -6.89 -4.83
CA LEU A 114 13.77 -5.80 -3.91
C LEU A 114 13.71 -4.45 -4.63
N GLN A 115 14.70 -4.13 -5.47
CA GLN A 115 14.73 -2.88 -6.25
C GLN A 115 13.55 -2.80 -7.22
N LYS A 116 13.25 -3.90 -7.91
CA LYS A 116 12.10 -3.99 -8.80
C LYS A 116 10.80 -3.76 -8.04
N THR A 117 10.61 -4.42 -6.90
CA THR A 117 9.41 -4.24 -6.06
C THR A 117 9.25 -2.79 -5.59
N ILE A 118 10.35 -2.09 -5.25
CA ILE A 118 10.30 -0.67 -4.91
C ILE A 118 9.81 0.17 -6.10
N ILE A 119 10.35 -0.07 -7.30
CA ILE A 119 9.96 0.66 -8.52
C ILE A 119 8.49 0.40 -8.86
N ASP A 120 8.07 -0.85 -8.82
CA ASP A 120 6.70 -1.25 -9.13
C ASP A 120 5.72 -0.67 -8.09
N ALA A 121 6.09 -0.64 -6.80
CA ALA A 121 5.29 -0.02 -5.75
C ALA A 121 5.16 1.50 -5.93
N GLN A 122 6.21 2.18 -6.42
CA GLN A 122 6.15 3.61 -6.77
C GLN A 122 5.25 3.88 -7.99
N ARG A 123 5.09 2.90 -8.88
CA ARG A 123 4.22 2.95 -10.05
C ARG A 123 2.77 2.56 -9.75
N ASN A 124 2.42 2.36 -8.47
CA ASN A 124 1.10 1.86 -8.07
C ASN A 124 0.80 0.48 -8.70
N ASP A 125 1.76 -0.42 -8.80
CA ASP A 125 1.49 -1.77 -9.30
C ASP A 125 0.82 -2.62 -8.20
N ALA A 126 -0.29 -3.28 -8.54
CA ALA A 126 -1.04 -4.14 -7.63
C ALA A 126 -0.23 -5.35 -7.11
N ARG A 127 0.87 -5.69 -7.78
CA ARG A 127 1.79 -6.78 -7.41
C ARG A 127 2.92 -6.35 -6.50
N ALA A 128 2.99 -5.07 -6.13
CA ALA A 128 4.07 -4.51 -5.35
C ALA A 128 3.52 -3.71 -4.17
N LEU A 129 3.12 -4.44 -3.12
CA LEU A 129 2.63 -3.86 -1.88
C LEU A 129 3.78 -3.53 -0.93
N THR A 130 3.48 -2.75 0.10
CA THR A 130 4.43 -2.46 1.18
C THR A 130 4.95 -3.75 1.85
N ALA A 131 4.09 -4.76 1.97
CA ALA A 131 4.46 -6.07 2.49
C ALA A 131 5.49 -6.80 1.61
N ASP A 132 5.44 -6.62 0.29
CA ASP A 132 6.39 -7.26 -0.64
C ASP A 132 7.78 -6.61 -0.53
N ILE A 133 7.85 -5.29 -0.31
CA ILE A 133 9.10 -4.58 -0.02
C ILE A 133 9.73 -5.15 1.27
N ASP A 134 8.94 -5.29 2.33
CA ASP A 134 9.40 -5.86 3.60
C ASP A 134 9.84 -7.33 3.44
N PHE A 135 9.10 -8.13 2.66
CA PHE A 135 9.44 -9.52 2.36
C PHE A 135 10.82 -9.62 1.69
N TRP A 136 11.04 -8.88 0.61
CA TRP A 136 12.29 -8.91 -0.13
C TRP A 136 13.46 -8.33 0.68
N ARG A 137 13.24 -7.26 1.47
CA ARG A 137 14.25 -6.76 2.41
C ARG A 137 14.68 -7.85 3.38
N ASN A 138 13.73 -8.51 4.03
CA ASN A 138 14.03 -9.59 4.97
C ASN A 138 14.74 -10.77 4.28
N ARG A 139 14.41 -11.05 3.01
CA ARG A 139 15.11 -12.07 2.20
C ARG A 139 16.56 -11.68 1.97
N VAL A 140 16.85 -10.42 1.61
CA VAL A 140 18.20 -9.89 1.44
C VAL A 140 19.00 -10.01 2.73
N GLU A 141 18.44 -9.62 3.88
CA GLU A 141 19.10 -9.71 5.18
C GLU A 141 19.45 -11.15 5.56
N ARG A 142 18.53 -12.10 5.35
CA ARG A 142 18.78 -13.52 5.60
C ARG A 142 19.91 -14.07 4.73
N LEU A 143 19.91 -13.73 3.43
CA LEU A 143 20.94 -14.21 2.51
C LEU A 143 22.31 -13.60 2.83
N HIS A 144 22.35 -12.32 3.21
CA HIS A 144 23.60 -11.68 3.63
C HIS A 144 24.17 -12.34 4.89
N ARG A 145 23.33 -12.65 5.88
CA ARG A 145 23.75 -13.39 7.08
C ARG A 145 24.29 -14.79 6.75
N ALA A 146 23.57 -15.53 5.91
CA ALA A 146 24.00 -16.87 5.49
C ALA A 146 25.34 -16.85 4.74
N ALA A 147 25.57 -15.83 3.89
CA ALA A 147 26.84 -15.65 3.19
C ALA A 147 28.01 -15.40 4.16
N PHE A 148 27.77 -14.59 5.20
CA PHE A 148 28.74 -14.36 6.27
C PHE A 148 29.10 -15.65 7.03
N GLU A 149 28.09 -16.41 7.45
CA GLU A 149 28.27 -17.67 8.18
C GLU A 149 29.02 -18.70 7.34
N HIS A 150 28.66 -18.85 6.06
CA HIS A 150 29.33 -19.77 5.15
C HIS A 150 30.82 -19.41 4.95
N ARG A 151 31.14 -18.12 4.83
CA ARG A 151 32.53 -17.67 4.73
C ARG A 151 33.31 -17.92 6.02
N ALA A 152 32.71 -17.62 7.17
CA ALA A 152 33.32 -17.91 8.47
C ALA A 152 33.60 -19.41 8.65
N HIS A 153 32.66 -20.26 8.23
CA HIS A 153 32.84 -21.71 8.26
C HIS A 153 34.01 -22.15 7.36
N LYS A 154 34.08 -21.66 6.11
CA LYS A 154 35.21 -21.95 5.21
C LYS A 154 36.57 -21.57 5.80
N LEU A 155 36.65 -20.41 6.45
CA LEU A 155 37.89 -19.96 7.09
C LEU A 155 38.29 -20.85 8.27
N ARG A 156 37.32 -21.26 9.10
CA ARG A 156 37.56 -22.20 10.21
C ARG A 156 38.05 -23.56 9.72
N VAL A 157 37.39 -24.14 8.71
CA VAL A 157 37.81 -25.44 8.14
C VAL A 157 39.22 -25.35 7.56
N ARG A 158 39.56 -24.25 6.87
CA ARG A 158 40.91 -24.04 6.35
C ARG A 158 41.96 -23.93 7.46
N ALA A 159 41.63 -23.29 8.58
CA ALA A 159 42.54 -23.16 9.72
C ALA A 159 42.77 -24.47 10.48
N MET A 160 41.84 -25.44 10.40
CA MET A 160 41.99 -26.76 11.05
C MET A 160 42.78 -27.76 10.21
N ASN A 161 42.87 -27.53 8.89
CA ASN A 161 43.56 -28.42 7.94
C ASN A 161 45.00 -27.97 7.62
N ASN A 162 45.45 -26.85 8.21
CA ASN A 162 46.80 -26.30 8.12
C ASN A 162 47.51 -26.44 9.46
#